data_AF-A0A0K6GZF6-F1
#
_entry.id   AF-A0A0K6GZF6-F1
#
_cell.length_a   1.000
_cell.length_b   1.000
_cell.length_c   1.000
_cell.angle_alpha   90.00
_cell.angle_beta   90.00
_cell.angle_gamma   90.00
#
_symmetry.space_group_name_H-M   'P 1'
#
loop_
_entity.id
_entity.type
_entity.pdbx_description
1 polymer ?
#
loop_
_entity_poly.entity_id
_entity_poly.type
_entity_poly.pdbx_seq_one_letter_code
_entity_poly.pdbx_strand_id
1 'polypeptide(L)'
;MLSAARFKAGLIGTGVAVCTLAVSAPIWATNVANSSVAEARANGATQAVVTIDRKLPEQAWVSLCRNKLVQPQLQATREALAEQVGFSIAEPAGYFAGDIQGFKVQSHTDDEIRCSGTVVPGDSAANIAGTAVRAAWQMHPELTSEQLKGLLGLALRNPVSAADGVVLIAKLAAPEQQLSYLQSNLDAQALQLDDARAAAMQIYIAGHQYDTALALATQCDAVDCRRLIPAAQQGKRNYDAEQAKDLSNYF
;
A
#
# COMPACT_ATOMS: atom_id res chain seq x y z
N MET A 1 48.31 -0.22 -44.87
CA MET A 1 47.55 -1.46 -45.14
C MET A 1 46.10 -1.17 -44.77
N LEU A 2 45.34 -0.55 -45.68
CA LEU A 2 44.41 -1.16 -46.65
C LEU A 2 43.14 -1.77 -46.03
N SER A 3 42.04 -1.11 -46.39
CA SER A 3 40.68 -1.61 -46.67
C SER A 3 39.67 -1.86 -45.56
N ALA A 4 38.59 -1.08 -45.71
CA ALA A 4 37.22 -1.31 -45.31
C ALA A 4 36.58 -2.54 -45.99
N ALA A 5 35.58 -3.13 -45.33
CA ALA A 5 34.47 -3.88 -45.92
C ALA A 5 33.29 -3.83 -44.93
N ARG A 6 32.27 -2.99 -45.14
CA ARG A 6 31.03 -3.28 -45.90
C ARG A 6 30.54 -4.72 -45.73
N PHE A 7 29.51 -4.92 -44.89
CA PHE A 7 28.62 -6.08 -44.99
C PHE A 7 27.29 -5.64 -45.61
N LYS A 8 26.96 -6.32 -46.71
CA LYS A 8 25.75 -6.19 -47.50
C LYS A 8 24.58 -6.85 -46.78
N ALA A 9 23.42 -6.19 -46.81
CA ALA A 9 22.13 -6.84 -46.68
C ALA A 9 21.90 -7.75 -47.89
N GLY A 10 21.57 -9.01 -47.62
CA GLY A 10 21.24 -10.05 -48.59
C GLY A 10 19.99 -10.78 -48.14
N LEU A 11 19.02 -10.82 -49.04
CA LEU A 11 17.64 -11.27 -48.90
C LEU A 11 17.55 -12.79 -49.18
N ILE A 12 16.44 -13.40 -48.73
CA ILE A 12 15.84 -14.69 -49.16
C ILE A 12 16.26 -15.92 -48.34
N GLY A 13 15.26 -16.63 -47.80
CA GLY A 13 15.41 -18.03 -47.44
C GLY A 13 14.37 -18.56 -46.46
N THR A 14 13.23 -18.99 -46.98
CA THR A 14 12.24 -19.87 -46.36
C THR A 14 12.86 -21.10 -45.67
N GLY A 15 12.33 -21.51 -44.51
CA GLY A 15 12.59 -22.86 -44.00
C GLY A 15 12.47 -23.03 -42.48
N VAL A 16 11.28 -23.42 -42.03
CA VAL A 16 10.98 -24.37 -40.94
C VAL A 16 12.00 -24.48 -39.78
N ALA A 17 11.57 -24.05 -38.59
CA ALA A 17 11.78 -24.80 -37.35
C ALA A 17 10.82 -24.27 -36.28
N VAL A 18 9.67 -24.92 -36.16
CA VAL A 18 8.82 -24.83 -34.96
C VAL A 18 9.58 -25.55 -33.85
N CYS A 19 10.40 -24.81 -33.10
CA CYS A 19 10.88 -25.23 -31.79
C CYS A 19 9.90 -24.71 -30.75
N THR A 20 8.91 -25.52 -30.43
CA THR A 20 8.17 -25.42 -29.16
C THR A 20 9.15 -25.68 -28.03
N LEU A 21 9.83 -24.64 -27.55
CA LEU A 21 10.46 -24.66 -26.24
C LEU A 21 9.34 -24.59 -25.22
N ALA A 22 9.04 -25.76 -24.64
CA ALA A 22 8.28 -25.87 -23.42
C ALA A 22 8.97 -25.01 -22.36
N VAL A 23 8.42 -23.83 -22.09
CA VAL A 23 8.78 -23.03 -20.93
C VAL A 23 8.21 -23.77 -19.73
N SER A 24 9.08 -24.54 -19.08
CA SER A 24 8.90 -25.00 -17.71
C SER A 24 8.88 -23.76 -16.81
N ALA A 25 7.69 -23.18 -16.64
CA ALA A 25 7.46 -22.23 -15.58
C ALA A 25 7.53 -22.98 -14.24
N PRO A 26 8.41 -22.61 -13.30
CA PRO A 26 8.25 -23.04 -11.92
C PRO A 26 7.00 -22.35 -11.39
N ILE A 27 5.92 -23.13 -11.27
CA ILE A 27 4.73 -22.77 -10.51
C ILE A 27 5.17 -22.69 -9.04
N TRP A 28 5.60 -21.51 -8.60
CA TRP A 28 5.50 -21.16 -7.19
C TRP A 28 4.03 -20.88 -6.92
N ALA A 29 3.25 -21.96 -6.82
CA ALA A 29 1.99 -21.93 -6.13
C ALA A 29 2.34 -21.65 -4.67
N THR A 30 2.26 -20.39 -4.27
CA THR A 30 2.04 -20.06 -2.88
C THR A 30 0.75 -20.77 -2.49
N ASN A 31 0.87 -21.81 -1.66
CA ASN A 31 -0.25 -22.42 -0.97
C ASN A 31 -0.89 -21.32 -0.12
N VAL A 32 -1.87 -20.62 -0.68
CA VAL A 32 -2.82 -19.86 0.12
C VAL A 32 -3.64 -20.92 0.84
N ALA A 33 -3.37 -21.08 2.14
CA ALA A 33 -4.05 -22.01 3.01
C ALA A 33 -5.58 -21.79 2.89
N ASN A 34 -6.26 -22.77 2.30
CA ASN A 34 -7.71 -22.86 2.32
C ASN A 34 -8.13 -23.13 3.76
N SER A 35 -8.75 -22.13 4.41
CA SER A 35 -9.31 -22.22 5.75
C SER A 35 -10.83 -22.12 5.65
N SER A 36 -11.55 -23.02 6.30
CA SER A 36 -13.01 -22.99 6.37
C SER A 36 -13.47 -21.91 7.34
N VAL A 37 -14.40 -21.07 6.89
CA VAL A 37 -15.09 -20.10 7.73
C VAL A 37 -16.21 -20.84 8.47
N ALA A 38 -16.13 -20.93 9.79
CA ALA A 38 -17.31 -21.28 10.59
C ALA A 38 -18.27 -20.08 10.55
N GLU A 39 -19.50 -20.32 10.09
CA GLU A 39 -20.55 -19.30 9.90
C GLU A 39 -20.69 -18.34 11.10
N ALA A 40 -20.53 -17.05 10.83
CA ALA A 40 -20.91 -16.00 11.76
C ALA A 40 -22.44 -16.00 11.92
N ARG A 41 -22.94 -16.54 13.04
CA ARG A 41 -24.35 -16.35 13.43
C ARG A 41 -24.53 -14.99 14.08
N ALA A 42 -25.73 -14.42 13.91
CA ALA A 42 -26.21 -13.07 14.26
C ALA A 42 -26.07 -12.60 15.72
N ASN A 43 -25.24 -13.25 16.55
CA ASN A 43 -25.07 -12.96 17.98
C ASN A 43 -23.69 -12.40 18.35
N GLY A 44 -22.92 -11.86 17.40
CA GLY A 44 -21.66 -11.13 17.65
C GLY A 44 -20.46 -11.98 18.10
N ALA A 45 -20.65 -13.23 18.54
CA ALA A 45 -19.56 -14.14 18.84
C ALA A 45 -18.98 -14.75 17.55
N THR A 46 -17.83 -14.23 17.12
CA THR A 46 -17.08 -14.76 15.97
C THR A 46 -15.98 -15.71 16.43
N GLN A 47 -15.98 -16.94 15.92
CA GLN A 47 -14.86 -17.86 16.02
C GLN A 47 -14.20 -17.95 14.65
N ALA A 48 -12.87 -17.85 14.60
CA ALA A 48 -12.07 -18.05 13.40
C ALA A 48 -11.04 -19.14 13.66
N VAL A 49 -10.86 -20.02 12.68
CA VAL A 49 -9.82 -21.06 12.72
C VAL A 49 -8.73 -20.67 11.73
N VAL A 50 -7.48 -20.70 12.17
CA VAL A 50 -6.30 -20.38 11.34
C VAL A 50 -5.31 -21.53 11.41
N THR A 51 -5.03 -22.12 10.25
CA THR A 51 -3.91 -23.06 10.10
C THR A 51 -2.61 -22.29 10.03
N ILE A 52 -1.59 -22.71 10.79
CA ILE A 52 -0.33 -21.96 10.90
C ILE A 52 0.88 -22.76 10.42
N ASP A 53 1.91 -22.04 9.96
CA ASP A 53 3.28 -22.54 9.90
C ASP A 53 3.96 -22.25 11.24
N ARG A 54 4.43 -23.31 11.92
CA ARG A 54 5.11 -23.26 13.23
C ARG A 54 6.37 -22.41 13.26
N LYS A 55 6.97 -22.10 12.11
CA LYS A 55 8.18 -21.26 12.04
C LYS A 55 7.89 -19.78 12.29
N LEU A 56 6.63 -19.38 12.34
CA LEU A 56 6.25 -17.99 12.57
C LEU A 56 6.30 -17.63 14.06
N PRO A 57 6.75 -16.41 14.42
CA PRO A 57 6.73 -15.95 15.80
C PRO A 57 5.29 -15.76 16.30
N GLU A 58 5.07 -15.88 17.62
CA GLU A 58 3.74 -15.78 18.25
C GLU A 58 2.98 -14.50 17.87
N GLN A 59 3.69 -13.37 17.75
CA GLN A 59 3.10 -12.10 17.30
C GLN A 59 2.48 -12.19 15.90
N ALA A 60 3.08 -12.98 15.00
CA ALA A 60 2.52 -13.22 13.68
C ALA A 60 1.22 -14.03 13.76
N TRP A 61 1.13 -15.02 14.66
CA TRP A 61 -0.11 -15.78 14.88
C TRP A 61 -1.24 -14.88 15.39
N VAL A 62 -0.97 -14.04 16.39
CA VAL A 62 -1.95 -13.08 16.93
C VAL A 62 -2.46 -12.15 15.83
N SER A 63 -1.56 -11.61 14.99
CA SER A 63 -1.91 -10.73 13.87
C SER A 63 -2.78 -11.45 12.84
N LEU A 64 -2.40 -12.66 12.42
CA LEU A 64 -3.18 -13.47 11.48
C LEU A 64 -4.58 -13.77 12.03
N CYS A 65 -4.69 -14.13 13.29
CA CYS A 65 -5.96 -14.38 13.95
C CYS A 65 -6.86 -13.16 14.03
N ARG A 66 -6.30 -12.00 14.42
CA ARG A 66 -7.04 -10.75 14.44
C ARG A 66 -7.54 -10.38 13.06
N ASN A 67 -6.66 -10.47 12.05
CA ASN A 67 -7.02 -10.21 10.66
C ASN A 67 -8.14 -11.13 10.18
N LYS A 68 -8.08 -12.43 10.51
CA LYS A 68 -9.13 -13.40 10.13
C LYS A 68 -10.46 -13.13 10.82
N LEU A 69 -10.46 -12.74 12.10
CA LEU A 69 -11.70 -12.39 12.81
C LEU A 69 -12.38 -11.17 12.19
N VAL A 70 -11.62 -10.16 11.74
CA VAL A 70 -12.20 -8.94 11.15
C VAL A 70 -12.58 -9.08 9.67
N GLN A 71 -12.20 -10.17 8.98
CA GLN A 71 -12.47 -10.35 7.55
C GLN A 71 -13.95 -10.16 7.15
N PRO A 72 -14.94 -10.71 7.86
CA PRO A 72 -16.35 -10.49 7.51
C PRO A 72 -16.74 -9.01 7.55
N GLN A 73 -16.21 -8.26 8.53
CA GLN A 73 -16.46 -6.83 8.64
C GLN A 73 -15.76 -6.05 7.53
N LEU A 74 -14.54 -6.44 7.15
CA LEU A 74 -13.84 -5.85 6.00
C LEU A 74 -14.63 -6.06 4.70
N GLN A 75 -15.15 -7.27 4.48
CA GLN A 75 -16.00 -7.57 3.32
C GLN A 75 -17.26 -6.70 3.33
N ALA A 76 -17.98 -6.62 4.45
CA ALA A 76 -19.18 -5.80 4.58
C ALA A 76 -18.91 -4.31 4.29
N THR A 77 -17.81 -3.76 4.81
CA THR A 77 -17.40 -2.38 4.53
C THR A 77 -17.06 -2.17 3.05
N ARG A 78 -16.38 -3.13 2.41
CA ARG A 78 -16.08 -3.07 0.97
C ARG A 78 -17.35 -3.09 0.12
N GLU A 79 -18.31 -3.95 0.46
CA GLU A 79 -19.59 -4.04 -0.23
C GLU A 79 -20.40 -2.74 -0.09
N ALA A 80 -20.48 -2.19 1.13
CA ALA A 80 -21.14 -0.91 1.37
C ALA A 80 -20.47 0.26 0.63
N LEU A 81 -19.13 0.27 0.55
CA LEU A 81 -18.41 1.25 -0.26
C LEU A 81 -18.70 1.05 -1.76
N ALA A 82 -18.67 -0.18 -2.25
CA ALA A 82 -18.95 -0.51 -3.65
C ALA A 82 -20.35 -0.05 -4.08
N GLU A 83 -21.35 -0.21 -3.20
CA GLU A 83 -22.71 0.30 -3.41
C GLU A 83 -22.74 1.83 -3.51
N GLN A 84 -22.03 2.54 -2.63
CA GLN A 84 -21.98 4.01 -2.64
C GLN A 84 -21.31 4.59 -3.90
N VAL A 85 -20.24 3.95 -4.37
CA VAL A 85 -19.43 4.45 -5.48
C VAL A 85 -19.84 3.86 -6.84
N GLY A 86 -20.66 2.81 -6.85
CA GLY A 86 -21.20 2.21 -8.07
C GLY A 86 -20.23 1.31 -8.83
N PHE A 87 -19.15 0.82 -8.20
CA PHE A 87 -18.21 -0.13 -8.80
C PHE A 87 -17.55 -1.03 -7.73
N SER A 88 -16.98 -2.15 -8.17
CA SER A 88 -16.37 -3.12 -7.26
C SER A 88 -15.08 -2.61 -6.63
N ILE A 89 -14.90 -2.90 -5.34
CA ILE A 89 -13.69 -2.57 -4.58
C ILE A 89 -12.81 -3.81 -4.44
N ALA A 90 -11.52 -3.68 -4.71
CA ALA A 90 -10.57 -4.78 -4.62
C ALA A 90 -10.46 -5.33 -3.19
N GLU A 91 -10.25 -6.65 -3.06
CA GLU A 91 -10.11 -7.31 -1.76
C GLU A 91 -9.05 -6.66 -0.84
N PRO A 92 -7.82 -6.34 -1.27
CA PRO A 92 -6.81 -5.79 -0.35
C PRO A 92 -7.14 -4.39 0.21
N ALA A 93 -8.18 -3.71 -0.27
CA ALA A 93 -8.50 -2.33 0.08
C ALA A 93 -9.23 -2.16 1.42
N GLY A 94 -9.33 -3.21 2.23
CA GLY A 94 -10.05 -3.18 3.49
C GLY A 94 -9.40 -2.29 4.56
N TYR A 95 -10.22 -1.58 5.32
CA TYR A 95 -9.85 -0.89 6.55
C TYR A 95 -10.81 -1.25 7.68
N PHE A 96 -10.27 -1.42 8.90
CA PHE A 96 -11.04 -1.68 10.10
C PHE A 96 -10.54 -0.81 11.26
N ALA A 97 -11.35 0.15 11.65
CA ALA A 97 -11.29 0.86 12.92
C ALA A 97 -12.37 0.27 13.83
N GLY A 98 -11.95 -0.54 14.80
CA GLY A 98 -12.83 -1.18 15.76
C GLY A 98 -12.01 -2.00 16.76
N ASP A 99 -12.70 -2.78 17.59
CA ASP A 99 -12.07 -3.58 18.64
C ASP A 99 -12.50 -5.05 18.55
N ILE A 100 -11.67 -5.94 19.12
CA ILE A 100 -11.98 -7.36 19.26
C ILE A 100 -12.04 -7.68 20.76
N GLN A 101 -13.24 -7.70 21.31
CA GLN A 101 -13.47 -7.96 22.72
C GLN A 101 -13.34 -9.44 23.05
N GLY A 102 -12.74 -9.73 24.21
CA GLY A 102 -12.56 -11.10 24.69
C GLY A 102 -11.68 -11.96 23.78
N PHE A 103 -10.74 -11.34 23.06
CA PHE A 103 -9.83 -12.04 22.14
C PHE A 103 -9.05 -13.13 22.87
N LYS A 104 -9.15 -14.36 22.36
CA LYS A 104 -8.43 -15.53 22.86
C LYS A 104 -7.85 -16.32 21.70
N VAL A 105 -6.61 -16.74 21.88
CA VAL A 105 -5.89 -17.68 21.02
C VAL A 105 -5.81 -19.00 21.76
N GLN A 106 -6.31 -20.07 21.15
CA GLN A 106 -6.31 -21.42 21.69
C GLN A 106 -5.62 -22.32 20.69
N SER A 107 -4.51 -22.94 21.09
CA SER A 107 -3.91 -24.01 20.29
C SER A 107 -4.83 -25.22 20.37
N HIS A 108 -5.30 -25.71 19.21
CA HIS A 108 -6.20 -26.85 19.14
C HIS A 108 -5.45 -28.14 18.76
N THR A 109 -4.48 -28.02 17.85
CA THR A 109 -3.56 -29.10 17.48
C THR A 109 -2.17 -28.54 17.26
N ASP A 110 -1.24 -29.42 16.90
CA ASP A 110 0.12 -29.01 16.60
C ASP A 110 0.20 -27.94 15.49
N ASP A 111 -0.70 -27.95 14.50
CA ASP A 111 -0.65 -27.07 13.31
C ASP A 111 -1.86 -26.12 13.17
N GLU A 112 -2.78 -26.13 14.14
CA GLU A 112 -4.01 -25.34 14.10
C GLU A 112 -4.14 -24.47 15.35
N ILE A 113 -4.32 -23.18 15.10
CA ILE A 113 -4.69 -22.21 16.12
C ILE A 113 -6.14 -21.80 15.90
N ARG A 114 -6.95 -21.94 16.95
CA ARG A 114 -8.30 -21.40 17.00
C ARG A 114 -8.29 -20.06 17.70
N CYS A 115 -8.94 -19.09 17.10
CA CYS A 115 -9.07 -17.75 17.63
C CYS A 115 -10.54 -17.41 17.81
N SER A 116 -10.85 -16.74 18.92
CA SER A 116 -12.21 -16.33 19.23
C SER A 116 -12.21 -14.91 19.77
N GLY A 117 -13.27 -14.19 19.51
CA GLY A 117 -13.46 -12.83 19.97
C GLY A 117 -14.74 -12.25 19.38
N THR A 118 -15.25 -11.19 19.98
CA THR A 118 -16.40 -10.45 19.45
C THR A 118 -15.87 -9.22 18.73
N VAL A 119 -16.05 -9.16 17.41
CA VAL A 119 -15.66 -7.99 16.62
C VAL A 119 -16.71 -6.91 16.82
N VAL A 120 -16.27 -5.78 17.39
CA VAL A 120 -17.09 -4.59 17.58
C VAL A 120 -16.62 -3.53 16.59
N PRO A 121 -17.36 -3.30 15.49
CA PRO A 121 -16.99 -2.27 14.54
C PRO A 121 -17.07 -0.89 15.23
N GLY A 122 -16.09 -0.03 14.94
CA GLY A 122 -16.12 1.37 15.33
C GLY A 122 -17.03 2.19 14.42
N ASP A 123 -16.69 3.46 14.22
CA ASP A 123 -17.45 4.36 13.34
C ASP A 123 -17.49 3.83 11.90
N SER A 124 -18.70 3.66 11.38
CA SER A 124 -18.94 3.21 10.01
C SER A 124 -18.40 4.21 8.98
N ALA A 125 -18.53 5.52 9.24
CA ALA A 125 -18.04 6.54 8.31
C ALA A 125 -16.51 6.52 8.20
N ALA A 126 -15.81 6.39 9.33
CA ALA A 126 -14.36 6.19 9.36
C ALA A 126 -13.93 4.90 8.63
N ASN A 127 -14.65 3.79 8.82
CA ASN A 127 -14.37 2.52 8.15
C ASN A 127 -14.49 2.61 6.62
N ILE A 128 -15.56 3.26 6.13
CA ILE A 128 -15.77 3.50 4.71
C ILE A 128 -14.69 4.43 4.14
N ALA A 129 -14.39 5.54 4.81
CA ALA A 129 -13.41 6.50 4.32
C ALA A 129 -11.98 5.92 4.29
N GLY A 130 -11.59 5.14 5.32
CA GLY A 130 -10.33 4.41 5.35
C GLY A 130 -10.22 3.33 4.27
N THR A 131 -11.33 2.65 3.95
CA THR A 131 -11.39 1.68 2.85
C THR A 131 -11.30 2.40 1.50
N ALA A 132 -11.96 3.56 1.35
CA ALA A 132 -11.96 4.35 0.13
C ALA A 132 -10.56 4.85 -0.23
N VAL A 133 -9.79 5.34 0.75
CA VAL A 133 -8.41 5.80 0.47
C VAL A 133 -7.48 4.64 0.11
N ARG A 134 -7.61 3.49 0.78
CA ARG A 134 -6.83 2.29 0.43
C ARG A 134 -7.17 1.78 -0.97
N ALA A 135 -8.45 1.78 -1.33
CA ALA A 135 -8.90 1.44 -2.67
C ALA A 135 -8.30 2.40 -3.71
N ALA A 136 -8.32 3.71 -3.43
CA ALA A 136 -7.75 4.72 -4.32
C ALA A 136 -6.24 4.52 -4.56
N TRP A 137 -5.48 4.16 -3.52
CA TRP A 137 -4.05 3.86 -3.64
C TRP A 137 -3.77 2.55 -4.37
N GLN A 138 -4.51 1.49 -4.07
CA GLN A 138 -4.23 0.14 -4.57
C GLN A 138 -4.76 -0.12 -5.98
N MET A 139 -5.87 0.50 -6.36
CA MET A 139 -6.52 0.30 -7.65
C MET A 139 -6.13 1.38 -8.68
N HIS A 140 -5.26 2.32 -8.29
CA HIS A 140 -4.64 3.23 -9.24
C HIS A 140 -3.43 2.53 -9.88
N PRO A 141 -3.24 2.58 -11.21
CA PRO A 141 -3.85 3.49 -12.20
C PRO A 141 -5.10 2.99 -12.95
N GLU A 142 -5.68 1.86 -12.57
CA GLU A 142 -6.78 1.23 -13.31
C GLU A 142 -8.13 1.95 -13.17
N LEU A 143 -8.29 2.79 -12.14
CA LEU A 143 -9.49 3.61 -11.92
C LEU A 143 -9.65 4.71 -12.98
N THR A 144 -10.89 4.94 -13.42
CA THR A 144 -11.22 6.16 -14.18
C THR A 144 -11.08 7.41 -13.30
N SER A 145 -10.95 8.58 -13.92
CA SER A 145 -10.89 9.85 -13.19
C SER A 145 -12.12 10.08 -12.30
N GLU A 146 -13.31 9.67 -12.75
CA GLU A 146 -14.55 9.79 -11.98
C GLU A 146 -14.55 8.85 -10.77
N GLN A 147 -14.13 7.61 -10.95
CA GLN A 147 -14.04 6.63 -9.86
C GLN A 147 -13.04 7.08 -8.79
N LEU A 148 -11.86 7.54 -9.21
CA LEU A 148 -10.85 8.06 -8.29
C LEU A 148 -11.36 9.28 -7.52
N LYS A 149 -12.05 10.22 -8.19
CA LYS A 149 -12.67 11.38 -7.54
C LYS A 149 -13.74 10.97 -6.54
N GLY A 150 -14.55 9.95 -6.85
CA GLY A 150 -15.56 9.40 -5.94
C GLY A 150 -14.92 8.88 -4.64
N LEU A 151 -13.87 8.06 -4.76
CA LEU A 151 -13.14 7.52 -3.60
C LEU A 151 -12.45 8.62 -2.78
N LEU A 152 -11.74 9.54 -3.44
CA LEU A 152 -11.08 10.67 -2.77
C LEU A 152 -12.09 11.60 -2.11
N GLY A 153 -13.26 11.80 -2.72
CA GLY A 153 -14.34 12.61 -2.15
C GLY A 153 -14.88 12.07 -0.82
N LEU A 154 -14.87 10.74 -0.63
CA LEU A 154 -15.21 10.09 0.64
C LEU A 154 -14.03 10.17 1.62
N ALA A 155 -12.81 9.86 1.15
CA ALA A 155 -11.60 9.84 1.96
C ALA A 155 -11.29 11.22 2.59
N LEU A 156 -11.41 12.31 1.83
CA LEU A 156 -11.10 13.67 2.29
C LEU A 156 -12.08 14.22 3.32
N ARG A 157 -13.29 13.65 3.43
CA ARG A 157 -14.30 14.11 4.39
C ARG A 157 -14.09 13.55 5.80
N ASN A 158 -13.19 12.59 5.97
CA ASN A 158 -12.93 11.96 7.26
C ASN A 158 -11.46 12.13 7.69
N PRO A 159 -11.19 12.57 8.93
CA PRO A 159 -9.83 12.77 9.43
C PRO A 159 -8.93 11.54 9.34
N VAL A 160 -9.49 10.33 9.45
CA VAL A 160 -8.72 9.07 9.44
C VAL A 160 -8.04 8.80 8.09
N SER A 161 -8.57 9.34 7.00
CA SER A 161 -8.11 9.06 5.63
C SER A 161 -7.72 10.30 4.84
N ALA A 162 -8.04 11.50 5.32
CA ALA A 162 -7.86 12.74 4.58
C ALA A 162 -6.39 12.99 4.21
N ALA A 163 -5.46 12.79 5.14
CA ALA A 163 -4.03 13.00 4.91
C ALA A 163 -3.49 12.09 3.79
N ASP A 164 -3.83 10.80 3.82
CA ASP A 164 -3.41 9.85 2.79
C ASP A 164 -4.03 10.18 1.42
N GLY A 165 -5.25 10.72 1.41
CA GLY A 165 -5.92 11.22 0.20
C GLY A 165 -5.26 12.48 -0.38
N VAL A 166 -4.88 13.43 0.48
CA VAL A 166 -4.12 14.64 0.10
C VAL A 166 -2.82 14.27 -0.58
N VAL A 167 -2.08 13.27 -0.05
CA VAL A 167 -0.83 12.84 -0.68
C VAL A 167 -1.07 12.20 -2.03
N LEU A 168 -2.13 11.40 -2.20
CA LEU A 168 -2.43 10.84 -3.52
C LEU A 168 -2.73 11.94 -4.53
N ILE A 169 -3.47 12.99 -4.14
CA ILE A 169 -3.72 14.15 -5.01
C ILE A 169 -2.42 14.86 -5.35
N ALA A 170 -1.55 15.10 -4.36
CA ALA A 170 -0.25 15.72 -4.58
C ALA A 170 0.61 14.90 -5.56
N LYS A 171 0.64 13.57 -5.41
CA LYS A 171 1.38 12.64 -6.28
C LYS A 171 0.88 12.68 -7.72
N LEU A 172 -0.41 12.91 -7.93
CA LEU A 172 -1.05 12.94 -9.25
C LEU A 172 -1.09 14.35 -9.87
N ALA A 173 -0.79 15.39 -9.11
CA ALA A 173 -0.68 16.75 -9.61
C ALA A 173 0.54 16.93 -10.52
N ALA A 174 0.54 18.01 -11.29
CA ALA A 174 1.69 18.39 -12.11
C ALA A 174 2.94 18.57 -11.22
N PRO A 175 4.15 18.14 -11.65
CA PRO A 175 5.36 18.15 -10.83
C PRO A 175 5.63 19.47 -10.09
N GLU A 176 5.39 20.60 -10.75
CA GLU A 176 5.58 21.95 -10.23
C GLU A 176 4.58 22.36 -9.14
N GLN A 177 3.45 21.63 -8.99
CA GLN A 177 2.40 21.89 -7.99
C GLN A 177 2.46 20.93 -6.81
N GLN A 178 3.18 19.81 -6.91
CA GLN A 178 3.12 18.74 -5.92
C GLN A 178 3.53 19.23 -4.53
N LEU A 179 4.67 19.92 -4.43
CA LEU A 179 5.21 20.38 -3.16
C LEU A 179 4.30 21.42 -2.51
N SER A 180 3.88 22.43 -3.26
CA SER A 180 3.06 23.53 -2.72
C SER A 180 1.68 23.03 -2.29
N TYR A 181 1.07 22.12 -3.05
CA TYR A 181 -0.18 21.49 -2.67
C TYR A 181 -0.03 20.67 -1.38
N LEU A 182 1.03 19.86 -1.29
CA LEU A 182 1.28 19.02 -0.12
C LEU A 182 1.53 19.88 1.14
N GLN A 183 2.37 20.91 1.05
CA GLN A 183 2.63 21.83 2.18
C GLN A 183 1.38 22.58 2.66
N SER A 184 0.44 22.86 1.75
CA SER A 184 -0.77 23.62 2.08
C SER A 184 -1.89 22.77 2.71
N ASN A 185 -1.88 21.45 2.47
CA ASN A 185 -3.03 20.60 2.79
C ASN A 185 -2.70 19.40 3.68
N LEU A 186 -1.43 19.01 3.81
CA LEU A 186 -1.06 17.80 4.52
C LEU A 186 -0.89 18.03 6.02
N ASP A 187 -1.69 17.34 6.82
CA ASP A 187 -1.32 17.00 8.19
C ASP A 187 -0.48 15.72 8.20
N ALA A 188 0.83 15.88 8.35
CA ALA A 188 1.79 14.78 8.29
C ALA A 188 1.60 13.74 9.41
N GLN A 189 1.08 14.14 10.57
CA GLN A 189 0.88 13.22 11.70
C GLN A 189 -0.35 12.32 11.50
N ALA A 190 -1.27 12.72 10.63
CA ALA A 190 -2.47 11.96 10.32
C ALA A 190 -2.25 10.87 9.26
N LEU A 191 -1.08 10.81 8.59
CA LEU A 191 -0.78 9.79 7.59
C LEU A 191 -0.82 8.38 8.19
N GLN A 192 -1.64 7.48 7.62
CA GLN A 192 -1.76 6.10 8.08
C GLN A 192 -1.10 5.11 7.11
N LEU A 193 -1.02 5.45 5.82
CA LEU A 193 -0.51 4.53 4.80
C LEU A 193 0.98 4.75 4.55
N ASP A 194 1.74 3.66 4.59
CA ASP A 194 3.16 3.70 4.24
C ASP A 194 3.40 4.13 2.79
N ASP A 195 2.52 3.74 1.86
CA ASP A 195 2.60 4.17 0.45
C ASP A 195 2.42 5.69 0.31
N ALA A 196 1.50 6.27 1.10
CA ALA A 196 1.31 7.71 1.16
C ALA A 196 2.53 8.39 1.78
N ARG A 197 3.08 7.86 2.89
CA ARG A 197 4.32 8.39 3.48
C ARG A 197 5.48 8.37 2.50
N ALA A 198 5.70 7.26 1.81
CA ALA A 198 6.76 7.13 0.80
C ALA A 198 6.58 8.15 -0.35
N ALA A 199 5.36 8.34 -0.82
CA ALA A 199 5.07 9.33 -1.86
C ALA A 199 5.29 10.77 -1.38
N ALA A 200 4.85 11.11 -0.16
CA ALA A 200 5.10 12.42 0.44
C ALA A 200 6.61 12.69 0.60
N MET A 201 7.37 11.68 1.03
CA MET A 201 8.83 11.77 1.11
C MET A 201 9.45 12.05 -0.27
N GLN A 202 9.01 11.38 -1.34
CA GLN A 202 9.52 11.63 -2.69
C GLN A 202 9.28 13.08 -3.14
N ILE A 203 8.08 13.60 -2.89
CA ILE A 203 7.72 14.98 -3.22
C ILE A 203 8.61 15.98 -2.44
N TYR A 204 8.81 15.75 -1.13
CA TYR A 204 9.69 16.60 -0.32
C TYR A 204 11.16 16.53 -0.77
N ILE A 205 11.66 15.35 -1.13
CA ILE A 205 13.03 15.18 -1.66
C ILE A 205 13.20 15.95 -2.98
N ALA A 206 12.22 15.86 -3.89
CA ALA A 206 12.24 16.60 -5.15
C ALA A 206 12.18 18.12 -4.92
N GLY A 207 11.52 18.56 -3.85
CA GLY A 207 11.45 19.94 -3.39
C GLY A 207 12.63 20.43 -2.53
N HIS A 208 13.69 19.63 -2.39
CA HIS A 208 14.83 19.89 -1.50
C HIS A 208 14.48 20.07 -0.01
N GLN A 209 13.30 19.63 0.42
CA GLN A 209 12.84 19.66 1.82
C GLN A 209 13.29 18.39 2.55
N TYR A 210 14.61 18.17 2.62
CA TYR A 210 15.18 16.90 3.08
C TYR A 210 14.88 16.58 4.55
N ASP A 211 14.88 17.59 5.43
CA ASP A 211 14.61 17.37 6.86
C ASP A 211 13.17 16.91 7.08
N THR A 212 12.21 17.47 6.36
CA THR A 212 10.80 17.04 6.40
C THR A 212 10.64 15.62 5.86
N ALA A 213 11.32 15.28 4.76
CA ALA A 213 11.31 13.92 4.22
C ALA A 213 11.89 12.90 5.22
N LEU A 214 13.00 13.24 5.89
CA LEU A 214 13.61 12.38 6.90
C LEU A 214 12.76 12.23 8.16
N ALA A 215 12.05 13.28 8.57
CA ALA A 215 11.11 13.22 9.69
C ALA A 215 9.98 12.22 9.42
N LEU A 216 9.41 12.20 8.21
CA LEU A 216 8.39 11.23 7.80
C LEU A 216 8.91 9.78 7.86
N ALA A 217 10.19 9.57 7.55
CA ALA A 217 10.78 8.23 7.57
C ALA A 217 10.80 7.58 8.96
N THR A 218 10.79 8.38 10.03
CA THR A 218 10.85 7.87 11.42
C THR A 218 9.64 7.03 11.82
N GLN A 219 8.52 7.18 11.10
CA GLN A 219 7.29 6.46 11.38
C GLN A 219 6.98 5.37 10.35
N CYS A 220 7.78 5.24 9.28
CA CYS A 220 7.47 4.36 8.16
C CYS A 220 8.36 3.11 8.12
N ASP A 221 7.76 1.93 8.28
CA ASP A 221 8.47 0.64 8.29
C ASP A 221 8.56 -0.02 6.90
N ALA A 222 7.83 0.50 5.91
CA ALA A 222 7.86 -0.03 4.55
C ALA A 222 9.26 0.03 3.92
N VAL A 223 9.52 -0.95 3.05
CA VAL A 223 10.79 -1.05 2.31
C VAL A 223 11.01 0.19 1.46
N ASP A 224 9.96 0.76 0.88
CA ASP A 224 10.09 1.94 0.01
C ASP A 224 10.48 3.20 0.79
N CYS A 225 9.95 3.42 1.99
CA CYS A 225 10.44 4.48 2.87
C CYS A 225 11.91 4.29 3.23
N ARG A 226 12.31 3.05 3.58
CA ARG A 226 13.72 2.74 3.90
C ARG A 226 14.67 3.00 2.73
N ARG A 227 14.23 2.75 1.50
CA ARG A 227 15.01 3.04 0.27
C ARG A 227 15.21 4.54 0.03
N LEU A 228 14.29 5.39 0.50
CA LEU A 228 14.35 6.84 0.32
C LEU A 228 15.29 7.53 1.32
N ILE A 229 15.56 6.93 2.49
CA ILE A 229 16.41 7.54 3.54
C ILE A 229 17.82 7.86 3.01
N PRO A 230 18.58 6.93 2.38
CA PRO A 230 19.91 7.25 1.87
C PRO A 230 19.89 8.34 0.80
N ALA A 231 18.86 8.35 -0.06
CA ALA A 231 18.70 9.35 -1.10
C ALA A 231 18.46 10.75 -0.50
N ALA A 232 17.59 10.85 0.51
CA ALA A 232 17.33 12.10 1.23
C ALA A 232 18.59 12.62 1.95
N GLN A 233 19.33 11.73 2.64
CA GLN A 233 20.56 12.11 3.34
C GLN A 233 21.67 12.56 2.38
N GLN A 234 21.83 11.88 1.25
CA GLN A 234 22.82 12.27 0.23
C GLN A 234 22.43 13.58 -0.44
N GLY A 235 21.15 13.75 -0.79
CA GLY A 235 20.62 14.99 -1.35
C GLY A 235 20.86 16.17 -0.41
N LYS A 236 20.56 16.02 0.88
CA LYS A 236 20.82 17.03 1.90
C LYS A 236 22.30 17.44 1.94
N ARG A 237 23.22 16.47 2.01
CA ARG A 237 24.67 16.76 2.03
C ARG A 237 25.13 17.53 0.79
N ASN A 238 24.63 17.16 -0.38
CA ASN A 238 24.99 17.84 -1.63
C ASN A 238 24.45 19.27 -1.64
N TYR A 239 23.17 19.44 -1.26
CA TYR A 239 22.53 20.75 -1.20
C TYR A 239 23.21 21.68 -0.20
N ASP A 240 23.51 21.21 1.01
CA ASP A 240 24.23 21.98 2.03
C ASP A 240 25.63 22.39 1.54
N ALA A 241 26.33 21.50 0.82
CA ALA A 241 27.65 21.79 0.25
C ALA A 241 27.61 22.79 -0.91
N GLU A 242 26.53 22.81 -1.70
CA GLU A 242 26.32 23.80 -2.77
C GLU A 242 26.01 25.18 -2.18
N GLN A 243 25.10 25.25 -1.20
CA GLN A 243 24.77 26.49 -0.49
C GLN A 243 25.98 27.08 0.22
N ALA A 244 26.85 26.24 0.81
CA ALA A 244 28.08 26.70 1.46
C ALA A 244 29.13 27.25 0.49
N LYS A 245 29.10 26.86 -0.79
CA LYS A 245 29.97 27.41 -1.85
C LYS A 245 29.46 28.73 -2.40
N ASP A 246 28.19 29.03 -2.20
CA ASP A 246 27.60 30.30 -2.57
C ASP A 246 27.92 31.37 -1.53
N LEU A 247 29.12 31.95 -1.66
CA LEU A 247 29.59 33.05 -0.81
C LEU A 247 28.83 34.37 -1.06
N SER A 248 27.87 34.43 -2.00
CA SER A 248 27.09 35.64 -2.27
C SER A 248 26.21 36.09 -1.11
N ASN A 249 25.95 35.22 -0.12
CA ASN A 249 25.29 35.61 1.14
C ASN A 249 26.24 36.23 2.18
N TYR A 250 27.56 36.22 1.96
CA TYR A 250 28.57 36.79 2.86
C TYR A 250 29.10 38.16 2.40
N PHE A 251 28.77 38.60 1.18
CA PHE A 251 29.23 39.86 0.58
C PHE A 251 28.05 40.66 0.02
#